data_AF-A0A377JT84-F1
#
_entry.id   AF-A0A377JT84-F1
#
_cell.length_a   1.000
_cell.length_b   1.000
_cell.length_c   1.000
_cell.angle_alpha   90.00
_cell.angle_beta   90.00
_cell.angle_gamma   90.00
#
_symmetry.space_group_name_H-M   'P 1'
#
loop_
_entity.id
_entity.type
_entity.pdbx_description
1 polymer ?
#
loop_
_entity_poly.entity_id
_entity_poly.type
_entity_poly.pdbx_seq_one_letter_code
_entity_poly.pdbx_strand_id
1 'polypeptide(L)'
;MVGFIGLRSKGKYRPATNSELQVLCKENSIHLGDIDVSQVTDMSRIFMFSTRKDFSGIESWDVSQVTDMSSMFWKAIFFNADLSKWDVSNVINMTEMFYSAFFFNADISAWNVSKVQSMSGMFSNARAFNADISSWDISANTKMNLMFESAKSFQVKLDKWNLHKSANIRDMFANTNYPIEYVASWYEKVGEKMFASAFRGNVYGHLLCVKR
;
A
#
# COMPACT_ATOMS: atom_id res chain seq x y z
N MET A 1 -32.33 8.15 -7.81
CA MET A 1 -32.53 9.61 -7.69
C MET A 1 -31.45 10.08 -6.71
N VAL A 2 -30.33 10.58 -7.22
CA VAL A 2 -29.15 10.87 -6.39
C VAL A 2 -29.31 12.27 -5.82
N GLY A 3 -29.89 12.33 -4.62
CA GLY A 3 -30.09 13.58 -3.89
C GLY A 3 -28.76 14.09 -3.34
N PHE A 4 -28.39 15.30 -3.74
CA PHE A 4 -27.35 16.13 -3.11
C PHE A 4 -25.99 15.43 -2.85
N ILE A 5 -25.27 15.03 -3.91
CA ILE A 5 -23.85 14.67 -3.74
C ILE A 5 -23.00 15.90 -4.00
N GLY A 6 -22.52 16.53 -2.93
CA GLY A 6 -21.47 17.57 -2.94
C GLY A 6 -21.85 18.88 -3.62
N LEU A 7 -21.64 20.01 -2.94
CA LEU A 7 -21.76 21.33 -3.56
C LEU A 7 -20.79 21.43 -4.75
N ARG A 8 -21.31 21.47 -5.98
CA ARG A 8 -20.51 21.72 -7.18
C ARG A 8 -20.10 23.18 -7.19
N SER A 9 -18.95 23.50 -6.60
CA SER A 9 -18.38 24.85 -6.63
C SER A 9 -17.29 24.90 -7.69
N LYS A 10 -17.43 25.82 -8.65
CA LYS A 10 -16.50 26.00 -9.79
C LYS A 10 -16.31 24.72 -10.64
N GLY A 11 -17.34 23.90 -10.76
CA GLY A 11 -17.34 22.71 -11.63
C GLY A 11 -16.83 21.41 -10.99
N LYS A 12 -16.21 21.46 -9.80
CA LYS A 12 -15.70 20.28 -9.06
C LYS A 12 -16.60 19.87 -7.90
N TYR A 13 -16.62 18.56 -7.61
CA TYR A 13 -17.20 17.99 -6.38
C TYR A 13 -16.23 18.21 -5.21
N ARG A 14 -16.74 18.58 -4.04
CA ARG A 14 -15.95 18.84 -2.81
C ARG A 14 -16.54 18.05 -1.64
N PRO A 15 -16.15 16.77 -1.46
CA PRO A 15 -16.66 15.98 -0.35
C PRO A 15 -16.16 16.52 0.98
N ALA A 16 -17.07 16.71 1.93
CA ALA A 16 -16.75 17.11 3.31
C ALA A 16 -16.44 15.90 4.21
N THR A 17 -16.83 14.69 3.78
CA THR A 17 -16.65 13.46 4.54
C THR A 17 -16.12 12.32 3.68
N ASN A 18 -15.49 11.33 4.31
CA ASN A 18 -15.08 10.08 3.64
C ASN A 18 -16.27 9.39 2.96
N SER A 19 -17.45 9.38 3.61
CA SER A 19 -18.68 8.79 3.05
C SER A 19 -19.13 9.48 1.74
N GLU A 20 -19.07 10.80 1.67
CA GLU A 20 -19.38 11.53 0.43
C GLU A 20 -18.38 11.21 -0.68
N LEU A 21 -17.09 11.15 -0.35
CA LEU A 21 -16.05 10.78 -1.31
C LEU A 21 -16.24 9.34 -1.82
N GLN A 22 -16.61 8.39 -0.95
CA GLN A 22 -16.95 7.02 -1.36
C GLN A 22 -18.11 6.99 -2.35
N VAL A 23 -19.16 7.77 -2.11
CA VAL A 23 -20.32 7.84 -3.03
C VAL A 23 -19.89 8.38 -4.40
N LEU A 24 -19.12 9.46 -4.42
CA LEU A 24 -18.59 10.04 -5.67
C LEU A 24 -17.71 9.04 -6.43
N CYS A 25 -16.83 8.32 -5.73
CA CYS A 25 -15.90 7.37 -6.34
C CYS A 25 -16.56 6.10 -6.88
N LYS A 26 -17.71 5.71 -6.31
CA LYS A 26 -18.52 4.57 -6.79
C LYS A 26 -19.25 4.86 -8.10
N GLU A 27 -19.52 6.13 -8.40
CA GLU A 27 -20.17 6.53 -9.65
C GLU A 27 -19.16 6.54 -10.81
N ASN A 28 -19.19 5.50 -11.64
CA ASN A 28 -18.28 5.37 -12.79
C ASN A 28 -18.44 6.48 -13.85
N SER A 29 -19.57 7.22 -13.83
CA SER A 29 -19.80 8.36 -14.71
C SER A 29 -19.06 9.63 -14.26
N ILE A 30 -18.59 9.68 -13.00
CA ILE A 30 -17.79 10.78 -12.48
C ILE A 30 -16.32 10.52 -12.81
N HIS A 31 -15.70 11.49 -13.49
CA HIS A 31 -14.26 11.52 -13.73
C HIS A 31 -13.54 11.89 -12.42
N LEU A 32 -12.52 11.14 -12.01
CA LEU A 32 -11.93 11.32 -10.68
C LEU A 32 -11.24 12.69 -10.53
N GLY A 33 -10.73 13.27 -11.61
CA GLY A 33 -10.14 14.62 -11.61
C GLY A 33 -11.13 15.76 -11.32
N ASP A 34 -12.44 15.48 -11.42
CA ASP A 34 -13.51 16.43 -11.09
C ASP A 34 -13.82 16.45 -9.58
N ILE A 35 -13.16 15.61 -8.79
CA ILE A 35 -13.30 15.57 -7.33
C ILE A 35 -12.10 16.28 -6.72
N ASP A 36 -12.37 17.36 -5.98
CA ASP A 36 -11.36 18.08 -5.21
C ASP A 36 -11.25 17.46 -3.81
N VAL A 37 -10.15 16.74 -3.58
CA VAL A 37 -9.85 16.03 -2.33
C VAL A 37 -8.84 16.78 -1.45
N SER A 38 -8.48 18.02 -1.78
CA SER A 38 -7.41 18.78 -1.10
C SER A 38 -7.66 19.03 0.40
N GLN A 39 -8.91 18.89 0.86
CA GLN A 39 -9.30 19.04 2.26
C GLN A 39 -9.62 17.70 2.95
N VAL A 40 -9.46 16.59 2.24
CA VAL A 40 -9.77 15.25 2.76
C VAL A 40 -8.59 14.76 3.59
N THR A 41 -8.86 14.33 4.82
CA THR A 41 -7.86 13.79 5.74
C THR A 41 -7.96 12.27 5.92
N ASP A 42 -9.12 11.68 5.62
CA ASP A 42 -9.40 10.25 5.70
C ASP A 42 -9.85 9.71 4.32
N MET A 43 -8.98 8.90 3.73
CA MET A 43 -9.19 8.19 2.48
C MET A 43 -9.38 6.68 2.66
N SER A 44 -9.65 6.24 3.88
CA SER A 44 -9.86 4.83 4.15
C SER A 44 -11.02 4.28 3.32
N ARG A 45 -10.81 3.09 2.76
CA ARG A 45 -11.81 2.28 2.02
C ARG A 45 -12.49 2.94 0.80
N ILE A 46 -11.98 4.04 0.25
CA ILE A 46 -12.66 4.76 -0.86
C ILE A 46 -12.98 3.86 -2.06
N PHE A 47 -12.03 3.03 -2.47
CA PHE A 47 -12.15 2.07 -3.57
C PHE A 47 -12.15 0.62 -3.08
N MET A 48 -12.54 0.37 -1.82
CA MET A 48 -12.64 -0.99 -1.29
C MET A 48 -13.66 -1.80 -2.10
N PHE A 49 -13.25 -2.98 -2.58
CA PHE A 49 -14.01 -3.82 -3.52
C PHE A 49 -14.38 -3.15 -4.87
N SER A 50 -13.70 -2.08 -5.26
CA SER A 50 -14.05 -1.35 -6.49
C SER A 50 -13.90 -2.25 -7.72
N THR A 51 -14.94 -2.23 -8.57
CA THR A 51 -14.93 -2.85 -9.90
C THR A 51 -14.61 -1.85 -11.00
N ARG A 52 -14.33 -0.59 -10.64
CA ARG A 52 -13.92 0.49 -11.55
C ARG A 52 -12.64 0.07 -12.30
N LYS A 53 -12.59 0.35 -13.60
CA LYS A 53 -11.44 0.08 -14.47
C LYS A 53 -10.70 1.34 -14.88
N ASP A 54 -11.44 2.41 -15.11
CA ASP A 54 -10.89 3.71 -15.49
C ASP A 54 -10.66 4.56 -14.24
N PHE A 55 -9.41 4.76 -13.85
CA PHE A 55 -9.03 5.60 -12.72
C PHE A 55 -8.44 6.96 -13.17
N SER A 56 -8.68 7.37 -14.43
CA SER A 56 -8.19 8.64 -14.94
C SER A 56 -8.58 9.83 -14.06
N GLY A 57 -7.63 10.75 -13.88
CA GLY A 57 -7.76 11.94 -13.04
C GLY A 57 -7.34 11.72 -11.59
N ILE A 58 -7.16 10.49 -11.11
CA ILE A 58 -6.69 10.22 -9.74
C ILE A 58 -5.27 10.74 -9.49
N GLU A 59 -4.44 10.77 -10.54
CA GLU A 59 -3.07 11.31 -10.51
C GLU A 59 -3.03 12.82 -10.21
N SER A 60 -4.16 13.50 -10.34
CA SER A 60 -4.31 14.95 -10.08
C SER A 60 -4.77 15.28 -8.66
N TRP A 61 -5.06 14.26 -7.84
CA TRP A 61 -5.51 14.45 -6.46
C TRP A 61 -4.41 15.03 -5.58
N ASP A 62 -4.73 16.12 -4.88
CA ASP A 62 -3.91 16.63 -3.79
C ASP A 62 -4.23 15.84 -2.52
N VAL A 63 -3.37 14.87 -2.20
CA VAL A 63 -3.49 14.01 -1.02
C VAL A 63 -2.62 14.46 0.16
N SER A 64 -2.04 15.68 0.09
CA SER A 64 -1.06 16.16 1.08
C SER A 64 -1.63 16.31 2.49
N GLN A 65 -2.95 16.42 2.65
CA GLN A 65 -3.63 16.48 3.95
C GLN A 65 -4.07 15.12 4.50
N VAL A 66 -3.89 14.05 3.73
CA VAL A 66 -4.39 12.72 4.09
C VAL A 66 -3.50 12.10 5.16
N THR A 67 -4.14 11.56 6.19
CA THR A 67 -3.48 10.86 7.30
C THR A 67 -3.84 9.37 7.36
N ASP A 68 -4.99 8.96 6.82
CA ASP A 68 -5.41 7.55 6.75
C ASP A 68 -5.75 7.15 5.30
N MET A 69 -5.06 6.13 4.78
CA MET A 69 -5.29 5.50 3.48
C MET A 69 -5.60 3.99 3.63
N SER A 70 -5.99 3.55 4.84
CA SER A 70 -6.21 2.13 5.12
C SER A 70 -7.28 1.51 4.24
N SER A 71 -6.94 0.36 3.66
CA SER A 71 -7.79 -0.40 2.75
C SER A 71 -8.33 0.40 1.56
N MET A 72 -7.71 1.53 1.18
CA MET A 72 -8.24 2.43 0.14
C MET A 72 -8.52 1.70 -1.18
N PHE A 73 -7.63 0.81 -1.60
CA PHE A 73 -7.75 -0.01 -2.82
C PHE A 73 -7.85 -1.51 -2.52
N TRP A 74 -8.28 -1.88 -1.31
CA TRP A 74 -8.42 -3.28 -0.92
C TRP A 74 -9.41 -3.98 -1.87
N LYS A 75 -8.97 -5.06 -2.51
CA LYS A 75 -9.70 -5.78 -3.58
C LYS A 75 -10.14 -4.92 -4.77
N ALA A 76 -9.49 -3.78 -5.04
CA ALA A 76 -9.66 -3.06 -6.30
C ALA A 76 -8.85 -3.76 -7.40
N ILE A 77 -9.39 -4.88 -7.91
CA ILE A 77 -8.63 -5.85 -8.73
C ILE A 77 -7.92 -5.20 -9.92
N PHE A 78 -8.57 -4.24 -10.59
CA PHE A 78 -8.09 -3.58 -11.81
C PHE A 78 -7.25 -2.32 -11.54
N PHE A 79 -7.00 -1.96 -10.29
CA PHE A 79 -6.30 -0.72 -9.96
C PHE A 79 -4.80 -0.81 -10.30
N ASN A 80 -4.32 0.12 -11.15
CA ASN A 80 -2.91 0.29 -11.49
C ASN A 80 -2.62 1.71 -12.05
N ALA A 81 -3.27 2.73 -11.49
CA ALA A 81 -3.11 4.12 -11.96
C ALA A 81 -1.77 4.73 -11.48
N ASP A 82 -1.30 5.77 -12.17
CA ASP A 82 -0.11 6.53 -11.76
C ASP A 82 -0.37 7.27 -10.44
N LEU A 83 0.46 7.00 -9.43
CA LEU A 83 0.44 7.63 -8.12
C LEU A 83 1.75 8.37 -7.80
N SER A 84 2.63 8.53 -8.79
CA SER A 84 3.99 9.06 -8.60
C SER A 84 4.04 10.49 -8.05
N LYS A 85 2.97 11.28 -8.29
CA LYS A 85 2.85 12.68 -7.83
C LYS A 85 2.19 12.84 -6.46
N TRP A 86 1.72 11.76 -5.86
CA TRP A 86 1.05 11.84 -4.56
C TRP A 86 2.06 12.16 -3.45
N ASP A 87 1.81 13.24 -2.71
CA ASP A 87 2.52 13.55 -1.47
C ASP A 87 1.87 12.80 -0.30
N VAL A 88 2.45 11.65 0.04
CA VAL A 88 1.99 10.81 1.17
C VAL A 88 2.73 11.09 2.48
N SER A 89 3.49 12.19 2.57
CA SER A 89 4.38 12.49 3.71
C SER A 89 3.66 12.75 5.04
N ASN A 90 2.34 12.93 5.02
CA ASN A 90 1.48 13.07 6.20
C ASN A 90 0.69 11.80 6.55
N VAL A 91 0.77 10.76 5.73
CA VAL A 91 0.04 9.51 5.97
C VAL A 91 0.63 8.76 7.16
N ILE A 92 -0.26 8.33 8.05
CA ILE A 92 0.06 7.57 9.27
C ILE A 92 -0.33 6.10 9.10
N ASN A 93 -1.41 5.81 8.36
CA ASN A 93 -1.97 4.47 8.22
C ASN A 93 -2.16 4.09 6.75
N MET A 94 -1.46 3.05 6.30
CA MET A 94 -1.59 2.43 4.98
C MET A 94 -1.95 0.93 5.09
N THR A 95 -2.52 0.52 6.22
CA THR A 95 -2.91 -0.88 6.48
C THR A 95 -3.76 -1.40 5.32
N GLU A 96 -3.31 -2.49 4.70
CA GLU A 96 -4.00 -3.19 3.62
C GLU A 96 -4.40 -2.33 2.40
N MET A 97 -3.72 -1.18 2.18
CA MET A 97 -4.09 -0.21 1.14
C MET A 97 -4.27 -0.86 -0.25
N PHE A 98 -3.41 -1.80 -0.63
CA PHE A 98 -3.46 -2.53 -1.91
C PHE A 98 -3.67 -4.04 -1.73
N TYR A 99 -4.22 -4.47 -0.59
CA TYR A 99 -4.45 -5.89 -0.32
C TYR A 99 -5.37 -6.49 -1.40
N SER A 100 -4.92 -7.56 -2.04
CA SER A 100 -5.60 -8.21 -3.17
C SER A 100 -5.92 -7.27 -4.35
N ALA A 101 -5.21 -6.15 -4.50
CA ALA A 101 -5.20 -5.35 -5.74
C ALA A 101 -4.33 -6.07 -6.77
N PHE A 102 -4.91 -7.07 -7.42
CA PHE A 102 -4.18 -8.13 -8.14
C PHE A 102 -3.18 -7.60 -9.19
N PHE A 103 -3.57 -6.55 -9.92
CA PHE A 103 -2.79 -5.94 -11.00
C PHE A 103 -1.96 -4.72 -10.59
N PHE A 104 -1.97 -4.34 -9.31
CA PHE A 104 -1.25 -3.15 -8.85
C PHE A 104 0.27 -3.33 -8.95
N ASN A 105 0.91 -2.43 -9.69
CA ASN A 105 2.36 -2.32 -9.87
C ASN A 105 2.77 -0.89 -10.29
N ALA A 106 2.04 0.13 -9.83
CA ALA A 106 2.35 1.52 -10.17
C ALA A 106 3.62 1.99 -9.46
N ASP A 107 4.31 2.97 -10.04
CA ASP A 107 5.49 3.57 -9.42
C ASP A 107 5.11 4.35 -8.16
N ILE A 108 5.68 3.93 -7.03
CA ILE A 108 5.55 4.54 -5.71
C ILE A 108 6.93 4.75 -5.06
N SER A 109 8.00 4.72 -5.86
CA SER A 109 9.38 4.80 -5.38
C SER A 109 9.71 6.13 -4.70
N ALA A 110 9.01 7.21 -5.08
CA ALA A 110 9.18 8.55 -4.54
C ALA A 110 8.40 8.83 -3.25
N TRP A 111 7.56 7.89 -2.79
CA TRP A 111 6.74 8.10 -1.60
C TRP A 111 7.58 8.24 -0.33
N ASN A 112 7.33 9.30 0.42
CA ASN A 112 7.89 9.47 1.76
C ASN A 112 6.99 8.79 2.80
N VAL A 113 7.40 7.60 3.24
CA VAL A 113 6.65 6.78 4.23
C VAL A 113 7.16 6.91 5.66
N SER A 114 8.04 7.89 5.97
CA SER A 114 8.73 7.95 7.27
C SER A 114 7.81 8.16 8.48
N LYS A 115 6.59 8.70 8.27
CA LYS A 115 5.56 8.87 9.31
C LYS A 115 4.60 7.69 9.42
N VAL A 116 4.64 6.73 8.50
CA VAL A 116 3.68 5.62 8.45
C VAL A 116 3.95 4.65 9.61
N GLN A 117 2.93 4.46 10.43
CA GLN A 117 2.97 3.57 11.60
C GLN A 117 2.49 2.14 11.27
N SER A 118 1.72 1.96 10.19
CA SER A 118 1.21 0.66 9.77
C SER A 118 1.11 0.54 8.25
N MET A 119 1.79 -0.47 7.72
CA MET A 119 1.69 -1.00 6.35
C MET A 119 1.33 -2.50 6.38
N SER A 120 0.72 -2.97 7.47
CA SER A 120 0.32 -4.37 7.63
C SER A 120 -0.53 -4.82 6.44
N GLY A 121 -0.12 -5.91 5.78
CA GLY A 121 -0.82 -6.47 4.63
C GLY A 121 -0.94 -5.54 3.40
N MET A 122 -0.19 -4.43 3.34
CA MET A 122 -0.37 -3.39 2.31
C MET A 122 -0.37 -3.95 0.89
N PHE A 123 0.47 -4.92 0.57
CA PHE A 123 0.58 -5.58 -0.73
C PHE A 123 0.27 -7.09 -0.66
N SER A 124 -0.36 -7.58 0.41
CA SER A 124 -0.71 -9.00 0.50
C SER A 124 -1.63 -9.38 -0.66
N ASN A 125 -1.28 -10.46 -1.37
CA ASN A 125 -1.96 -10.97 -2.55
C ASN A 125 -2.06 -9.97 -3.73
N ALA A 126 -1.31 -8.87 -3.72
CA ALA A 126 -1.09 -8.01 -4.90
C ALA A 126 -0.11 -8.72 -5.85
N ARG A 127 -0.59 -9.68 -6.64
CA ARG A 127 0.26 -10.67 -7.32
C ARG A 127 1.21 -10.06 -8.35
N ALA A 128 0.85 -8.93 -8.97
CA ALA A 128 1.68 -8.21 -9.93
C ALA A 128 2.70 -7.27 -9.29
N PHE A 129 2.62 -7.00 -7.98
CA PHE A 129 3.41 -5.96 -7.33
C PHE A 129 4.91 -6.28 -7.34
N ASN A 130 5.69 -5.36 -7.92
CA ASN A 130 7.15 -5.40 -8.00
C ASN A 130 7.75 -3.97 -8.20
N ALA A 131 7.04 -2.92 -7.78
CA ALA A 131 7.53 -1.55 -7.86
C ALA A 131 8.70 -1.34 -6.90
N ASP A 132 9.70 -0.54 -7.29
CA ASP A 132 10.88 -0.30 -6.46
C ASP A 132 10.51 0.53 -5.22
N ILE A 133 10.69 -0.10 -4.06
CA ILE A 133 10.50 0.49 -2.73
C ILE A 133 11.78 0.39 -1.88
N SER A 134 12.91 0.06 -2.50
CA SER A 134 14.19 -0.14 -1.82
C SER A 134 14.73 1.12 -1.13
N SER A 135 14.26 2.30 -1.55
CA SER A 135 14.62 3.62 -1.01
C SER A 135 13.78 4.08 0.18
N TRP A 136 12.68 3.40 0.52
CA TRP A 136 11.78 3.83 1.57
C TRP A 136 12.46 3.84 2.96
N ASP A 137 12.25 4.92 3.71
CA ASP A 137 12.65 5.01 5.11
C ASP A 137 11.61 4.31 6.01
N ILE A 138 11.99 3.14 6.50
CA ILE A 138 11.19 2.26 7.37
C ILE A 138 11.78 2.17 8.79
N SER A 139 12.58 3.17 9.19
CA SER A 139 13.27 3.19 10.50
C SER A 139 12.33 3.42 11.69
N ALA A 140 11.12 3.94 11.45
CA ALA A 140 10.07 4.01 12.44
C ALA A 140 9.62 2.61 12.91
N ASN A 141 8.97 2.54 14.07
CA ASN A 141 8.40 1.27 14.57
C ASN A 141 7.12 0.88 13.80
N THR A 142 7.27 0.65 12.51
CA THR A 142 6.17 0.41 11.57
C THR A 142 5.74 -1.06 11.61
N LYS A 143 4.43 -1.29 11.64
CA LYS A 143 3.85 -2.63 11.50
C LYS A 143 3.84 -3.01 10.02
N MET A 144 4.49 -4.12 9.67
CA MET A 144 4.63 -4.63 8.30
C MET A 144 4.31 -6.14 8.23
N ASN A 145 3.56 -6.66 9.19
CA ASN A 145 3.13 -8.06 9.15
C ASN A 145 2.31 -8.32 7.89
N LEU A 146 2.54 -9.46 7.24
CA LEU A 146 1.88 -9.87 6.00
C LEU A 146 2.09 -8.92 4.81
N MET A 147 2.99 -7.92 4.89
CA MET A 147 3.07 -6.83 3.89
C MET A 147 3.15 -7.32 2.44
N PHE A 148 3.93 -8.38 2.16
CA PHE A 148 4.07 -8.98 0.82
C PHE A 148 3.54 -10.41 0.75
N GLU A 149 2.77 -10.87 1.73
CA GLU A 149 2.27 -12.25 1.75
C GLU A 149 1.60 -12.59 0.41
N SER A 150 2.01 -13.67 -0.25
CA SER A 150 1.46 -14.09 -1.55
C SER A 150 1.62 -13.08 -2.72
N ALA A 151 2.44 -12.03 -2.59
CA ALA A 151 2.82 -11.15 -3.70
C ALA A 151 3.82 -11.88 -4.62
N LYS A 152 3.31 -12.65 -5.58
CA LYS A 152 4.09 -13.62 -6.36
C LYS A 152 5.18 -13.02 -7.26
N SER A 153 5.02 -11.78 -7.70
CA SER A 153 6.00 -11.10 -8.56
C SER A 153 7.05 -10.32 -7.77
N PHE A 154 6.90 -10.19 -6.45
CA PHE A 154 7.74 -9.31 -5.64
C PHE A 154 9.18 -9.83 -5.51
N GLN A 155 10.13 -9.08 -6.06
CA GLN A 155 11.55 -9.42 -6.13
C GLN A 155 12.46 -8.21 -5.87
N VAL A 156 11.98 -7.20 -5.14
CA VAL A 156 12.78 -6.01 -4.83
C VAL A 156 13.81 -6.32 -3.74
N LYS A 157 15.08 -5.95 -3.98
CA LYS A 157 16.13 -6.07 -2.97
C LYS A 157 15.96 -4.97 -1.91
N LEU A 158 15.78 -5.38 -0.65
CA LEU A 158 15.50 -4.47 0.48
C LEU A 158 16.69 -4.35 1.45
N ASP A 159 17.92 -4.42 0.95
CA ASP A 159 19.13 -4.36 1.77
C ASP A 159 19.34 -2.99 2.44
N LYS A 160 18.81 -1.91 1.84
CA LYS A 160 18.86 -0.54 2.38
C LYS A 160 17.84 -0.26 3.50
N TRP A 161 16.83 -1.10 3.65
CA TRP A 161 15.80 -0.95 4.68
C TRP A 161 16.41 -1.07 6.08
N ASN A 162 16.30 -0.02 6.90
CA ASN A 162 16.72 -0.03 8.29
C ASN A 162 15.50 -0.26 9.19
N LEU A 163 15.42 -1.42 9.84
CA LEU A 163 14.24 -1.80 10.63
C LEU A 163 14.40 -1.38 12.08
N HIS A 164 13.32 -0.87 12.67
CA HIS A 164 13.24 -0.75 14.13
C HIS A 164 13.39 -2.14 14.79
N LYS A 165 14.08 -2.21 15.93
CA LYS A 165 14.37 -3.49 16.64
C LYS A 165 13.10 -4.28 17.03
N SER A 166 11.99 -3.59 17.23
CA SER A 166 10.69 -4.19 17.54
C SER A 166 9.70 -4.17 16.37
N ALA A 167 10.18 -3.94 15.14
CA ALA A 167 9.33 -3.96 13.95
C ALA A 167 8.57 -5.30 13.87
N ASN A 168 7.28 -5.23 13.57
CA ASN A 168 6.46 -6.43 13.38
C ASN A 168 6.46 -6.80 11.90
N ILE A 169 7.29 -7.77 11.53
CA ILE A 169 7.41 -8.29 10.16
C ILE A 169 6.89 -9.72 10.01
N ARG A 170 5.98 -10.14 10.89
CA ARG A 170 5.43 -11.51 10.87
C ARG A 170 4.81 -11.85 9.52
N ASP A 171 5.20 -12.98 8.95
CA ASP A 171 4.71 -13.55 7.69
C ASP A 171 4.84 -12.58 6.49
N MET A 172 5.73 -11.58 6.60
CA MET A 172 5.93 -10.53 5.60
C MET A 172 6.24 -11.09 4.21
N PHE A 173 6.98 -12.21 4.13
CA PHE A 173 7.36 -12.87 2.87
C PHE A 173 6.73 -14.25 2.70
N ALA A 174 5.72 -14.60 3.50
CA ALA A 174 5.07 -15.90 3.40
C ALA A 174 4.44 -16.09 2.00
N ASN A 175 4.60 -17.29 1.43
CA ASN A 175 4.07 -17.63 0.10
C ASN A 175 4.53 -16.70 -1.06
N THR A 176 5.65 -15.98 -0.92
CA THR A 176 6.26 -15.20 -2.01
C THR A 176 7.24 -16.05 -2.84
N ASN A 177 7.65 -15.52 -3.99
CA ASN A 177 8.81 -16.02 -4.75
C ASN A 177 10.07 -15.18 -4.47
N TYR A 178 10.25 -14.69 -3.23
CA TYR A 178 11.34 -13.79 -2.90
C TYR A 178 12.72 -14.43 -3.17
N PRO A 179 13.63 -13.78 -3.93
CA PRO A 179 14.87 -14.40 -4.36
C PRO A 179 15.78 -14.83 -3.21
N ILE A 180 16.33 -16.04 -3.29
CA ILE A 180 17.12 -16.66 -2.21
C ILE A 180 18.40 -15.87 -1.91
N GLU A 181 19.01 -15.26 -2.94
CA GLU A 181 20.18 -14.41 -2.84
C GLU A 181 19.93 -13.15 -1.98
N TYR A 182 18.68 -12.72 -1.82
CA TYR A 182 18.33 -11.58 -0.97
C TYR A 182 18.04 -12.00 0.48
N VAL A 183 17.60 -13.24 0.68
CA VAL A 183 17.20 -13.78 2.00
C VAL A 183 18.35 -13.79 3.00
N ALA A 184 19.59 -14.09 2.58
CA ALA A 184 20.73 -14.18 3.50
C ALA A 184 20.98 -12.85 4.25
N SER A 185 20.87 -11.73 3.54
CA SER A 185 21.07 -10.39 4.12
C SER A 185 20.04 -10.04 5.21
N TRP A 186 18.84 -10.62 5.14
CA TRP A 186 17.81 -10.42 6.15
C TRP A 186 18.15 -11.10 7.47
N TYR A 187 18.72 -12.31 7.43
CA TYR A 187 19.09 -13.04 8.65
C TYR A 187 20.06 -12.22 9.51
N GLU A 188 21.11 -11.66 8.90
CA GLU A 188 22.11 -10.82 9.57
C GLU A 188 21.48 -9.54 10.14
N LYS A 189 20.51 -8.96 9.41
CA LYS A 189 19.86 -7.69 9.76
C LYS A 189 18.89 -7.80 10.94
N VAL A 190 18.07 -8.86 10.99
CA VAL A 190 16.95 -8.95 11.95
C VAL A 190 17.13 -10.02 13.02
N GLY A 191 18.11 -10.91 12.86
CA GLY A 191 18.35 -12.04 13.74
C GLY A 191 17.32 -13.16 13.59
N GLU A 192 17.64 -14.32 14.17
CA GLU A 192 16.95 -15.59 13.94
C GLU A 192 15.43 -15.53 14.18
N LYS A 193 14.98 -15.00 15.33
CA LYS A 193 13.56 -14.98 15.70
C LYS A 193 12.71 -14.17 14.72
N MET A 194 13.18 -12.97 14.38
CA MET A 194 12.46 -12.07 13.49
C MET A 194 12.52 -12.58 12.04
N PHE A 195 13.65 -13.14 11.63
CA PHE A 195 13.82 -13.81 10.35
C PHE A 195 12.85 -14.98 10.20
N ALA A 196 12.84 -15.93 11.14
CA ALA A 196 11.94 -17.07 11.12
C ALA A 196 10.47 -16.64 11.12
N SER A 197 10.15 -15.54 11.80
CA SER A 197 8.81 -14.96 11.78
C SER A 197 8.44 -14.35 10.43
N ALA A 198 9.35 -13.76 9.67
CA ALA A 198 9.07 -13.11 8.39
C ALA A 198 8.90 -14.11 7.24
N PHE A 199 9.63 -15.23 7.30
CA PHE A 199 9.73 -16.23 6.23
C PHE A 199 8.98 -17.55 6.51
N ARG A 200 8.08 -17.59 7.51
CA ARG A 200 7.40 -18.80 8.03
C ARG A 200 6.69 -19.68 6.97
N GLY A 201 6.31 -19.11 5.83
CA GLY A 201 5.65 -19.83 4.71
C GLY A 201 6.48 -19.90 3.43
N ASN A 202 7.79 -19.66 3.50
CA ASN A 202 8.67 -19.70 2.34
C ASN A 202 9.51 -20.98 2.38
N VAL A 203 9.61 -21.70 1.24
CA VAL A 203 10.34 -22.98 1.13
C VAL A 203 11.80 -22.84 1.60
N TYR A 204 12.38 -21.64 1.45
CA TYR A 204 13.76 -21.34 1.83
C TYR A 204 13.94 -20.94 3.31
N GLY A 205 12.87 -20.49 3.98
CA GLY A 205 12.92 -20.15 5.41
C GLY A 205 13.30 -21.35 6.27
N HIS A 206 12.81 -22.54 5.90
CA HIS A 206 13.18 -23.79 6.55
C HIS A 206 14.62 -24.25 6.24
N LEU A 207 15.14 -23.99 5.04
CA LEU A 207 16.47 -24.46 4.63
C LEU A 207 17.63 -23.68 5.27
N LEU A 208 17.42 -22.40 5.62
CA LEU A 208 18.44 -21.56 6.25
C LEU A 208 18.48 -21.70 7.78
N CYS A 209 17.36 -21.98 8.44
CA CYS A 209 17.34 -22.29 9.88
C CYS A 209 17.96 -23.66 10.22
N VAL A 210 18.08 -24.57 9.26
CA VAL A 210 18.57 -25.95 9.51
C VAL A 210 20.05 -26.13 9.13
N LYS A 211 20.67 -25.16 8.45
CA LYS A 211 22.05 -25.28 7.94
C LYS A 211 23.13 -24.59 8.80
N ARG A 212 22.81 -24.04 9.97
CA ARG A 212 23.80 -23.49 10.91
C ARG A 212 23.41 -23.72 12.35
#